data_AF-A0A6J7ALW0-F1
#
_entry.id   AF-A0A6J7ALW0-F1
#
_cell.length_a   1.000
_cell.length_b   1.000
_cell.length_c   1.000
_cell.angle_alpha   90.00
_cell.angle_beta   90.00
_cell.angle_gamma   90.00
#
_symmetry.space_group_name_H-M   'P 1'
#
loop_
_entity.id
_entity.type
_entity.pdbx_description
1 polymer ?
#
loop_
_entity_poly.entity_id
_entity_poly.type
_entity_poly.pdbx_seq_one_letter_code
_entity_poly.pdbx_strand_id
1 'polypeptide(L)'
;MRNIDTALWADEFRDLFASGFHFFDFLTAYERDRQLEVIARVVNPANKQSQLLATLIDPNLGEVASIASTYRGAVWHERETAEMFGISFVGLVDERPLLRRSLLGAPPMLKSTVLAARMLKPWPGQPSPRKQQPIGVTEDWLQV
;
A
#
# COMPACT_ATOMS: atom_id res chain seq x y z
N MET A 1 -6.22 7.31 -15.86
CA MET A 1 -6.50 6.11 -15.06
C MET A 1 -7.47 5.26 -15.86
N ARG A 2 -7.12 4.01 -16.14
CA ARG A 2 -7.99 3.04 -16.83
C ARG A 2 -8.62 2.12 -15.78
N ASN A 3 -9.94 2.10 -15.72
CA ASN A 3 -10.66 1.16 -14.87
C ASN A 3 -10.86 -0.13 -15.65
N ILE A 4 -10.45 -1.25 -15.09
CA ILE A 4 -10.54 -2.57 -15.71
C ILE A 4 -11.24 -3.55 -14.78
N ASP A 5 -11.88 -4.53 -15.39
CA ASP A 5 -12.46 -5.66 -14.67
C ASP A 5 -11.35 -6.39 -13.87
N THR A 6 -11.66 -6.75 -12.64
CA THR A 6 -10.75 -7.44 -11.72
C THR A 6 -10.25 -8.75 -12.30
N ALA A 7 -11.07 -9.43 -13.11
CA ALA A 7 -10.70 -10.66 -13.81
C ALA A 7 -9.60 -10.44 -14.86
N LEU A 8 -9.49 -9.24 -15.43
CA LEU A 8 -8.49 -8.88 -16.44
C LEU A 8 -7.21 -8.28 -15.84
N TRP A 9 -7.17 -8.08 -14.53
CA TRP A 9 -6.09 -7.34 -13.86
C TRP A 9 -4.70 -7.87 -14.23
N ALA A 10 -4.42 -9.14 -13.99
CA ALA A 10 -3.11 -9.71 -14.27
C ALA A 10 -2.78 -9.79 -15.76
N ASP A 11 -3.79 -10.02 -16.62
CA ASP A 11 -3.63 -10.08 -18.08
C ASP A 11 -3.21 -8.72 -18.65
N GLU A 12 -3.88 -7.64 -18.25
CA GLU A 12 -3.53 -6.28 -18.68
C GLU A 12 -2.10 -5.91 -18.29
N PHE A 13 -1.64 -6.29 -17.08
CA PHE A 13 -0.26 -6.07 -16.68
C PHE A 13 0.74 -6.92 -17.48
N ARG A 14 0.38 -8.14 -17.90
CA ARG A 14 1.21 -8.94 -18.82
C ARG A 14 1.31 -8.31 -20.19
N ASP A 15 0.20 -7.83 -20.74
CA ASP A 15 0.15 -7.18 -22.05
C ASP A 15 0.93 -5.85 -22.07
N LEU A 16 0.84 -5.07 -20.99
CA LEU A 16 1.64 -3.87 -20.79
C LEU A 16 3.14 -4.21 -20.72
N PHE A 17 3.51 -5.25 -19.99
CA PHE A 17 4.90 -5.70 -19.93
C PHE A 17 5.42 -6.11 -21.31
N ALA A 18 4.64 -6.88 -22.07
CA ALA A 18 4.97 -7.26 -23.45
C ALA A 18 5.10 -6.05 -24.40
N SER A 19 4.37 -4.97 -24.11
CA SER A 19 4.39 -3.71 -24.87
C SER A 19 5.48 -2.72 -24.42
N GLY A 20 6.38 -3.13 -23.52
CA GLY A 20 7.55 -2.33 -23.11
C GLY A 20 7.40 -1.55 -21.80
N PHE A 21 6.29 -1.70 -21.07
CA PHE A 21 6.11 -1.07 -19.75
C PHE A 21 6.84 -1.87 -18.67
N HIS A 22 8.17 -1.86 -18.68
CA HIS A 22 8.97 -2.72 -17.80
C HIS A 22 9.22 -2.15 -16.40
N PHE A 23 8.99 -0.85 -16.20
CA PHE A 23 9.22 -0.22 -14.90
C PHE A 23 7.94 -0.22 -14.08
N PHE A 24 7.92 -0.99 -13.00
CA PHE A 24 6.88 -0.91 -11.98
C PHE A 24 7.16 0.27 -11.04
N ASP A 25 6.18 1.15 -10.87
CA ASP A 25 6.29 2.35 -10.05
C ASP A 25 5.71 2.15 -8.65
N PHE A 26 4.39 1.94 -8.55
CA PHE A 26 3.73 1.66 -7.28
C PHE A 26 2.46 0.84 -7.46
N LEU A 27 2.01 0.23 -6.36
CA LEU A 27 0.68 -0.37 -6.18
C LEU A 27 0.17 0.00 -4.79
N THR A 28 -1.09 0.38 -4.70
CA THR A 28 -1.77 0.64 -3.42
C THR A 28 -3.28 0.39 -3.58
N ALA A 29 -4.05 0.64 -2.52
CA ALA A 29 -5.49 0.64 -2.58
C ALA A 29 -6.08 1.87 -1.90
N TYR A 30 -7.37 2.09 -2.11
CA TYR A 30 -8.12 3.08 -1.35
C TYR A 30 -9.58 2.64 -1.20
N GLU A 31 -10.22 3.08 -0.11
CA GLU A 31 -11.64 2.83 0.11
C GLU A 31 -12.49 3.99 -0.43
N ARG A 32 -13.42 3.70 -1.33
CA ARG A 32 -14.41 4.63 -1.87
C ARG A 32 -15.80 4.02 -1.73
N ASP A 33 -16.71 4.74 -1.08
CA ASP A 33 -18.10 4.30 -0.92
C ASP A 33 -18.24 2.88 -0.34
N ARG A 34 -17.37 2.53 0.63
CA ARG A 34 -17.25 1.21 1.29
C ARG A 34 -16.78 0.07 0.37
N GLN A 35 -16.22 0.40 -0.78
CA GLN A 35 -15.57 -0.54 -1.69
C GLN A 35 -14.08 -0.25 -1.76
N LEU A 36 -13.27 -1.28 -1.94
CA LEU A 36 -11.83 -1.15 -2.12
C LEU A 36 -11.52 -1.08 -3.60
N GLU A 37 -10.66 -0.15 -3.99
CA GLU A 37 -10.13 -0.07 -5.35
C GLU A 37 -8.61 -0.17 -5.28
N VAL A 38 -8.06 -1.15 -6.00
CA VAL A 38 -6.61 -1.35 -6.15
C VAL A 38 -6.16 -0.55 -7.36
N ILE A 39 -5.04 0.16 -7.20
CA ILE A 39 -4.45 1.00 -8.24
C ILE A 39 -2.96 0.69 -8.37
N ALA A 40 -2.48 0.60 -9.61
CA ALA A 40 -1.06 0.39 -9.88
C ALA A 40 -0.60 1.15 -11.13
N ARG A 41 0.66 1.58 -11.09
CA ARG A 41 1.31 2.34 -12.14
C ARG A 41 2.53 1.62 -12.69
N VAL A 42 2.64 1.59 -14.01
CA VAL A 42 3.81 1.10 -14.75
C VAL A 42 4.26 2.12 -15.78
N VAL A 43 5.53 2.12 -16.12
CA VAL A 43 6.18 3.08 -17.02
C VAL A 43 6.96 2.33 -18.10
N ASN A 44 6.87 2.81 -19.33
CA ASN A 44 7.76 2.43 -20.40
C ASN A 44 9.00 3.34 -20.34
N PRO A 45 10.17 2.81 -19.93
CA PRO A 45 11.36 3.64 -19.72
C PRO A 45 11.93 4.18 -21.04
N ALA A 46 11.66 3.55 -22.19
CA ALA A 46 12.20 3.97 -23.48
C ALA A 46 11.56 5.26 -23.99
N ASN A 47 10.26 5.46 -23.73
CA ASN A 47 9.51 6.61 -24.24
C ASN A 47 8.85 7.47 -23.15
N LYS A 48 9.07 7.12 -21.86
CA LYS A 48 8.57 7.83 -20.67
C LYS A 48 7.04 7.86 -20.56
N GLN A 49 6.33 7.04 -21.31
CA GLN A 49 4.88 6.88 -21.16
C GLN A 49 4.57 6.06 -19.90
N SER A 50 3.47 6.38 -19.23
CA SER A 50 3.02 5.62 -18.07
C SER A 50 1.55 5.21 -18.19
N GLN A 51 1.23 4.05 -17.65
CA GLN A 51 -0.13 3.52 -17.54
C GLN A 51 -0.49 3.42 -16.07
N LEU A 52 -1.68 3.91 -15.73
CA LEU A 52 -2.26 3.87 -14.38
C LEU A 52 -3.57 3.11 -14.48
N LEU A 53 -3.59 1.89 -13.94
CA LEU A 53 -4.72 0.98 -13.99
C LEU A 53 -5.33 0.91 -12.59
N ALA A 54 -6.66 0.81 -12.55
CA ALA A 54 -7.40 0.61 -11.31
C ALA A 54 -8.47 -0.46 -11.48
N THR A 55 -8.78 -1.18 -10.41
CA THR A 55 -9.83 -2.19 -10.40
C THR A 55 -10.56 -2.20 -9.07
N LEU A 56 -11.88 -2.35 -9.14
CA LEU A 56 -12.76 -2.40 -7.98
C LEU A 56 -12.78 -3.83 -7.43
N ILE A 57 -12.52 -3.98 -6.14
CA ILE A 57 -12.53 -5.29 -5.48
C ILE A 57 -13.98 -5.66 -5.15
N ASP A 58 -14.37 -6.88 -5.51
CA ASP A 58 -15.66 -7.44 -5.09
C ASP A 58 -15.69 -7.52 -3.56
N PRO A 59 -16.63 -6.85 -2.87
CA PRO A 59 -16.70 -6.85 -1.41
C PRO A 59 -16.99 -8.23 -0.81
N ASN A 60 -17.49 -9.20 -1.60
CA ASN A 60 -17.76 -10.56 -1.14
C ASN A 60 -16.54 -11.49 -1.28
N LEU A 61 -15.62 -11.17 -2.20
CA LEU A 61 -14.41 -11.98 -2.43
C LEU A 61 -13.19 -11.36 -1.72
N GLY A 62 -13.00 -10.04 -1.82
CA GLY A 62 -11.85 -9.37 -1.23
C GLY A 62 -10.51 -9.70 -1.90
N GLU A 63 -10.54 -10.22 -3.14
CA GLU A 63 -9.40 -10.80 -3.83
C GLU A 63 -9.07 -10.08 -5.15
N VAL A 64 -7.80 -10.08 -5.51
CA VAL A 64 -7.29 -9.66 -6.81
C VAL A 64 -6.08 -10.50 -7.19
N ALA A 65 -5.84 -10.75 -8.48
CA ALA A 65 -4.67 -11.49 -8.92
C ALA A 65 -3.36 -10.71 -8.64
N SER A 66 -2.34 -11.40 -8.13
CA SER A 66 -1.00 -10.84 -7.99
C SER A 66 -0.37 -10.58 -9.35
N ILE A 67 0.29 -9.44 -9.49
CA ILE A 67 1.10 -9.06 -10.65
C ILE A 67 2.60 -9.30 -10.39
N ALA A 68 2.98 -9.83 -9.22
CA ALA A 68 4.37 -10.06 -8.85
C ALA A 68 5.10 -11.10 -9.73
N SER A 69 4.35 -11.96 -10.43
CA SER A 69 4.90 -12.86 -11.44
C SER A 69 5.43 -12.12 -12.67
N THR A 70 4.81 -11.00 -13.05
CA THR A 70 5.22 -10.10 -14.14
C THR A 70 6.19 -9.03 -13.65
N TYR A 71 5.85 -8.38 -12.54
CA TYR A 71 6.61 -7.28 -11.93
C TYR A 71 7.11 -7.70 -10.55
N ARG A 72 8.31 -8.28 -10.47
CA ARG A 72 8.87 -8.80 -9.20
C ARG A 72 8.89 -7.78 -8.06
N GLY A 73 9.02 -6.48 -8.37
CA GLY A 73 8.97 -5.38 -7.40
C GLY A 73 7.60 -5.15 -6.75
N ALA A 74 6.52 -5.63 -7.38
CA ALA A 74 5.16 -5.50 -6.85
C ALA A 74 4.96 -6.27 -5.54
N VAL A 75 5.74 -7.32 -5.27
CA VAL A 75 5.58 -8.19 -4.09
C VAL A 75 5.56 -7.40 -2.77
N TRP A 76 6.36 -6.34 -2.65
CA TRP A 76 6.39 -5.50 -1.44
C TRP A 76 5.13 -4.66 -1.29
N HIS A 77 4.65 -4.11 -2.40
CA HIS A 77 3.47 -3.26 -2.44
C HIS A 77 2.18 -4.07 -2.27
N GLU A 78 2.12 -5.28 -2.83
CA GLU A 78 1.02 -6.21 -2.61
C GLU A 78 0.94 -6.65 -1.15
N ARG A 79 2.08 -6.97 -0.51
CA ARG A 79 2.13 -7.29 0.93
C ARG A 79 1.70 -6.13 1.81
N GLU A 80 2.21 -4.93 1.53
CA GLU A 80 1.80 -3.71 2.23
C GLU A 80 0.29 -3.48 2.07
N THR A 81 -0.22 -3.56 0.84
CA THR A 81 -1.63 -3.31 0.53
C THR A 81 -2.53 -4.36 1.17
N ALA A 82 -2.13 -5.63 1.14
CA ALA A 82 -2.84 -6.72 1.80
C ALA A 82 -2.99 -6.46 3.30
N GLU A 83 -1.90 -6.06 3.94
CA GLU A 83 -1.85 -5.82 5.37
C GLU A 83 -2.60 -4.54 5.81
N MET A 84 -2.52 -3.48 5.01
CA MET A 84 -3.08 -2.16 5.30
C MET A 84 -4.57 -2.06 5.00
N PHE A 85 -5.06 -2.77 3.98
CA PHE A 85 -6.44 -2.72 3.50
C PHE A 85 -7.22 -4.03 3.64
N GLY A 86 -6.55 -5.15 3.95
CA GLY A 86 -7.20 -6.46 4.09
C GLY A 86 -7.54 -7.12 2.75
N ILE A 87 -6.77 -6.84 1.70
CA ILE A 87 -6.97 -7.40 0.35
C ILE A 87 -6.13 -8.66 0.19
N SER A 88 -6.71 -9.72 -0.38
CA SER A 88 -5.97 -10.94 -0.72
C SER A 88 -5.44 -10.87 -2.15
N PHE A 89 -4.12 -11.07 -2.32
CA PHE A 89 -3.47 -11.12 -3.63
C PHE A 89 -3.23 -12.57 -4.04
N VAL A 90 -4.06 -13.08 -4.95
CA VAL A 90 -4.00 -14.48 -5.39
C VAL A 90 -2.71 -14.74 -6.18
N GLY A 91 -1.90 -15.69 -5.70
CA GLY A 91 -0.59 -16.02 -6.28
C GLY A 91 0.60 -15.36 -5.59
N LEU A 92 0.37 -14.59 -4.51
CA LEU A 92 1.44 -14.09 -3.65
C LEU A 92 2.05 -15.25 -2.83
N VAL A 93 3.37 -15.43 -2.91
CA VAL A 93 4.06 -16.55 -2.23
C VAL A 93 4.43 -16.22 -0.79
N ASP A 94 4.70 -14.95 -0.48
CA ASP A 94 5.12 -14.50 0.85
C ASP A 94 4.09 -13.52 1.42
N GLU A 95 3.28 -13.99 2.36
CA GLU A 95 2.22 -13.22 3.01
C GLU A 95 2.64 -12.69 4.39
N ARG A 96 3.93 -12.77 4.75
CA ARG A 96 4.38 -12.28 6.06
C ARG A 96 4.08 -10.78 6.20
N PRO A 97 3.60 -10.31 7.37
CA PRO A 97 3.42 -8.90 7.65
C PRO A 97 4.68 -8.09 7.33
N LEU A 98 4.50 -6.89 6.77
CA LEU A 98 5.60 -6.00 6.41
C LEU A 98 5.71 -4.80 7.37
N LEU A 99 4.57 -4.20 7.75
CA LEU A 99 4.51 -2.94 8.48
C LEU A 99 3.92 -3.05 9.89
N ARG A 100 2.91 -3.89 10.11
CA ARG A 100 2.26 -4.04 11.42
C ARG A 100 3.03 -5.07 12.24
N ARG A 101 3.19 -4.74 13.51
CA ARG A 101 3.69 -5.68 14.53
C ARG A 101 2.71 -6.80 14.84
N SER A 102 1.42 -6.59 14.56
CA SER A 102 0.35 -7.55 14.78
C SER A 102 -0.77 -7.31 13.77
N LEU A 103 -1.31 -8.40 13.22
CA LEU A 103 -2.47 -8.39 12.35
C LEU A 103 -3.80 -8.36 13.12
N LEU A 104 -3.77 -8.33 14.46
CA LEU A 104 -4.99 -8.19 15.26
C LEU A 104 -5.67 -6.85 14.98
N GLY A 105 -7.01 -6.90 14.86
CA GLY A 105 -7.86 -5.74 14.58
C GLY A 105 -8.02 -5.44 13.09
N ALA A 106 -8.95 -4.54 12.79
CA ALA A 106 -9.28 -4.14 11.43
C ALA A 106 -8.05 -3.54 10.70
N PRO A 107 -7.96 -3.67 9.36
CA PRO A 107 -6.90 -3.05 8.58
C PRO A 107 -6.86 -1.52 8.80
N PRO A 108 -5.69 -0.95 9.09
CA PRO A 108 -5.58 0.41 9.61
C PRO A 108 -5.94 1.51 8.60
N MET A 109 -5.88 1.23 7.29
CA MET A 109 -6.10 2.23 6.24
C MET A 109 -7.55 2.29 5.73
N LEU A 110 -8.45 1.45 6.28
CA LEU A 110 -9.88 1.60 6.03
C LEU A 110 -10.41 2.87 6.70
N LYS A 111 -11.30 3.59 6.02
CA LYS A 111 -11.94 4.80 6.56
C LYS A 111 -12.85 4.50 7.74
N SER A 112 -13.32 3.26 7.84
CA SER A 112 -14.11 2.77 8.98
C SER A 112 -13.26 2.38 10.19
N THR A 113 -11.94 2.23 10.04
CA THR A 113 -11.06 1.84 11.15
C THR A 113 -10.79 3.04 12.05
N VAL A 114 -11.14 2.89 13.33
CA VAL A 114 -10.91 3.91 14.35
C VAL A 114 -9.41 4.03 14.65
N LEU A 115 -8.89 5.26 14.65
CA LEU A 115 -7.52 5.55 15.03
C LEU A 115 -7.33 5.45 16.56
N ALA A 116 -7.25 4.23 17.08
CA ALA A 116 -7.11 3.95 18.52
C ALA A 116 -5.90 4.67 19.16
N ALA A 117 -4.86 4.95 18.38
CA ALA A 117 -3.70 5.73 18.83
C ALA A 117 -4.09 7.11 19.40
N ARG A 118 -5.17 7.75 18.91
CA ARG A 118 -5.68 9.02 19.45
C ARG A 118 -6.35 8.89 20.81
N MET A 119 -6.94 7.73 21.10
CA MET A 119 -7.49 7.45 22.43
C MET A 119 -6.39 7.19 23.46
N LEU A 120 -5.35 6.45 23.05
CA LEU A 120 -4.23 6.10 23.92
C LEU A 120 -3.26 7.26 24.19
N LYS A 121 -3.09 8.17 23.23
CA LYS A 121 -2.28 9.38 23.36
C LYS A 121 -3.13 10.61 23.05
N PRO A 122 -3.85 11.16 24.06
CA PRO A 122 -4.60 12.39 23.88
C PRO A 122 -3.65 13.56 23.58
N TRP A 123 -4.12 14.49 22.75
CA TRP A 123 -3.40 15.74 22.46
C TRP A 123 -3.21 16.56 23.76
N PRO A 124 -2.06 17.25 23.98
CA PRO A 124 -0.93 17.45 23.06
C PRO A 124 0.06 16.27 22.94
N GLY A 125 -0.20 15.15 23.60
CA GLY A 125 0.74 14.04 23.72
C GLY A 125 1.84 14.40 24.71
N GLN A 126 2.15 13.49 25.65
CA GLN A 126 3.30 13.71 26.52
C GLN A 126 4.60 13.52 25.74
N PRO A 127 5.63 14.37 25.97
CA PRO A 127 6.95 14.14 25.40
C PRO A 127 7.46 12.75 25.78
N SER A 128 8.20 12.13 24.86
CA SER A 128 8.87 10.85 25.14
C SER A 128 9.71 10.99 26.42
N PRO A 129 9.65 10.03 27.36
CA PRO A 129 10.50 10.06 28.56
C PRO A 129 11.99 10.00 28.21
N ARG A 130 12.34 9.57 26.98
CA ARG A 130 13.69 9.74 26.45
C ARG A 130 13.84 11.14 25.86
N LYS A 131 14.55 12.00 26.58
CA LYS A 131 15.24 13.15 26.00
C LYS A 131 16.34 12.61 25.09
N GLN A 132 16.05 12.43 23.80
CA GLN A 132 17.11 12.23 22.81
C GLN A 132 17.54 13.61 22.35
N GLN A 133 18.82 13.93 22.54
CA GLN A 133 19.41 15.10 21.91
C GLN A 133 19.29 14.90 20.39
N PRO A 134 18.60 15.80 19.67
CA PRO A 134 18.58 15.73 18.22
C PRO A 134 20.02 15.84 17.70
N ILE A 135 20.39 15.00 16.75
CA ILE A 135 21.74 15.03 16.15
C ILE A 135 21.97 16.44 15.58
N GLY A 136 22.98 17.14 16.10
CA GLY A 136 23.35 18.50 15.67
C GLY A 136 22.80 19.65 16.51
N VAL A 137 22.08 19.41 17.61
CA VAL A 137 21.65 20.47 18.55
C VAL A 137 22.63 20.57 19.71
N THR A 138 23.17 21.76 19.96
CA THR A 138 24.14 22.00 21.04
C THR A 138 23.45 22.06 22.42
N GLU A 139 24.18 21.68 23.48
CA GLU A 139 23.62 21.48 24.83
C GLU A 139 23.08 22.76 25.48
N ASP A 140 23.62 23.92 25.10
CA ASP A 140 23.24 25.25 25.57
C ASP A 140 21.82 25.68 25.17
N TRP A 141 21.20 25.01 24.18
CA TRP A 141 19.83 25.28 23.72
C TRP A 141 18.76 24.44 24.46
N LEU A 142 19.18 23.47 25.28
CA LEU A 142 18.29 22.57 26.03
C LEU A 142 18.02 23.05 27.47
N GLN A 143 18.58 24.19 27.87
CA GLN A 143 18.39 24.80 29.18
C GLN A 143 17.39 25.96 29.08
N VAL A 144 16.09 25.64 29.17
CA VAL A 144 15.02 26.57 29.55
C VAL A 144 14.21 25.92 30.67
#